data_AF-A0A246E2X8-F1
#
_entry.id   AF-A0A246E2X8-F1
#
_cell.length_a   1.000
_cell.length_b   1.000
_cell.length_c   1.000
_cell.angle_alpha   90.00
_cell.angle_beta   90.00
_cell.angle_gamma   90.00
#
_symmetry.space_group_name_H-M   'P 1'
#
loop_
_entity.id
_entity.type
_entity.pdbx_description
1 polymer ?
#
loop_
_entity_poly.entity_id
_entity_poly.type
_entity_poly.pdbx_seq_one_letter_code
_entity_poly.pdbx_strand_id
1 'polypeptide(L)'
;MSPLPLVSALGCAVRIDADDRADGDIEAIVRAWRDAEATPDDPLPAAHRSVALTRGELRRELAALSQAVTLAAIEARRGELWMLHAGGLADDEGNVVAVVGPSGRGKTTATRALAAHYGYVTDETVGITDDGTVLPYRKPLSIIEDPAGEKAQRSASELGLRPLAARPLRLSAIVLLHRVPGGPEVPVLESCALGDVLPELVEQTSYLADLPAPLHRIAAHVAAIGGVHRVTYSEAETLAAALAPLFRRGDVVATLPVADAKPLTAEVETDLDPATGTTWWRGAHLDAIALGSPTDGAGERLALLQPEPAGGATLHIIDGIGPALWRAADGRSARALAEAVVAAHGAPPRGDAEAVVGAALDALGAADVVVREPSWRTRADAAWTSSDDGFVALSLARGGSPEPVALRDTAAIIWSALTTARGATAESLVRVIAERGDVDGTEIDRDVRAFLRSLAERGLAEPYLP
;
A
#
# COMPACT_ATOMS: atom_id res chain seq x y z
N MET A 1 -33.04 15.85 -22.93
CA MET A 1 -32.27 15.16 -21.87
C MET A 1 -30.80 15.23 -22.24
N SER A 2 -30.01 16.02 -21.51
CA SER A 2 -28.56 15.90 -21.61
C SER A 2 -28.16 14.57 -20.97
N PRO A 3 -27.33 13.75 -21.61
CA PRO A 3 -26.83 12.52 -20.98
C PRO A 3 -26.01 12.89 -19.73
N LEU A 4 -26.00 12.00 -18.74
CA LEU A 4 -25.14 12.17 -17.56
C LEU A 4 -23.67 12.15 -17.99
N PRO A 5 -22.82 13.03 -17.39
CA PRO A 5 -21.42 13.09 -17.73
C PRO A 5 -20.72 11.81 -17.29
N LEU A 6 -19.75 11.38 -18.11
CA LEU A 6 -18.76 10.41 -17.71
C LEU A 6 -17.80 11.11 -16.75
N VAL A 7 -17.57 10.57 -15.56
CA VAL A 7 -16.69 11.18 -14.56
C VAL A 7 -15.26 10.69 -14.77
N SER A 8 -14.32 11.62 -14.86
CA SER A 8 -12.88 11.40 -14.82
C SER A 8 -12.40 11.33 -13.37
N ALA A 9 -11.96 10.16 -12.94
CA ALA A 9 -11.54 9.91 -11.56
C ALA A 9 -10.28 9.05 -11.52
N LEU A 10 -9.15 9.64 -11.08
CA LEU A 10 -7.84 8.95 -11.05
C LEU A 10 -7.49 8.36 -12.44
N GLY A 11 -7.82 9.15 -13.47
CA GLY A 11 -7.73 8.77 -14.87
C GLY A 11 -8.69 7.66 -15.31
N CYS A 12 -9.59 7.14 -14.48
CA CYS A 12 -10.64 6.21 -14.89
C CYS A 12 -11.89 6.95 -15.38
N ALA A 13 -12.66 6.27 -16.23
CA ALA A 13 -13.99 6.71 -16.67
C ALA A 13 -15.08 6.01 -15.85
N VAL A 14 -15.78 6.77 -15.02
CA VAL A 14 -16.90 6.26 -14.19
C VAL A 14 -18.22 6.81 -14.71
N ARG A 15 -19.08 5.91 -15.21
CA ARG A 15 -20.44 6.24 -15.63
C ARG A 15 -21.35 6.28 -14.41
N ILE A 16 -22.15 7.34 -14.29
CA ILE A 16 -23.21 7.44 -13.30
C ILE A 16 -24.51 6.99 -13.96
N ASP A 17 -25.12 5.94 -13.42
CA ASP A 17 -26.42 5.45 -13.86
C ASP A 17 -27.50 6.07 -12.96
N ALA A 18 -28.31 6.98 -13.52
CA ALA A 18 -29.43 7.64 -12.85
C ALA A 18 -30.77 7.34 -13.54
N ASP A 19 -30.97 6.10 -13.97
CA ASP A 19 -32.21 5.64 -14.59
C ASP A 19 -33.42 6.03 -13.71
N ASP A 20 -34.52 6.43 -14.36
CA ASP A 20 -35.79 6.84 -13.74
C ASP A 20 -35.74 8.10 -12.85
N ARG A 21 -34.75 8.99 -13.00
CA ARG A 21 -34.69 10.26 -12.28
C ARG A 21 -35.39 11.42 -13.00
N ALA A 22 -35.91 12.36 -12.21
CA ALA A 22 -36.47 13.60 -12.73
C ALA A 22 -35.35 14.49 -13.30
N ASP A 23 -35.67 15.30 -14.31
CA ASP A 23 -34.70 16.17 -14.99
C ASP A 23 -33.96 17.10 -14.00
N GLY A 24 -34.63 17.60 -12.96
CA GLY A 24 -34.02 18.47 -11.94
C GLY A 24 -32.96 17.76 -11.08
N ASP A 25 -33.12 16.46 -10.81
CA ASP A 25 -32.12 15.67 -10.09
C ASP A 25 -30.88 15.43 -10.98
N ILE A 26 -31.11 15.17 -12.27
CA ILE A 26 -30.04 15.02 -13.27
C ILE A 26 -29.24 16.32 -13.38
N GLU A 27 -29.88 17.47 -13.48
CA GLU A 27 -29.21 18.78 -13.51
C GLU A 27 -28.36 19.03 -12.25
N ALA A 28 -28.86 18.65 -11.08
CA ALA A 28 -28.12 18.77 -9.83
C ALA A 28 -26.87 17.86 -9.79
N ILE A 29 -26.97 16.63 -10.30
CA ILE A 29 -25.84 15.70 -10.44
C ILE A 29 -24.80 16.28 -11.41
N VAL A 30 -25.22 16.68 -12.61
CA VAL A 30 -24.35 17.30 -13.62
C VAL A 30 -23.62 18.51 -13.04
N ARG A 31 -24.36 19.39 -12.36
CA ARG A 31 -23.82 20.60 -11.74
C ARG A 31 -22.77 20.28 -10.66
N ALA A 32 -23.02 19.28 -9.83
CA ALA A 32 -22.08 18.87 -8.78
C ALA A 32 -20.77 18.32 -9.36
N TRP A 33 -20.85 17.53 -10.44
CA TRP A 33 -19.72 16.80 -11.03
C TRP A 33 -19.01 17.51 -12.18
N ARG A 34 -19.48 18.70 -12.60
CA ARG A 34 -18.98 19.43 -13.78
C ARG A 34 -17.45 19.61 -13.87
N ASP A 35 -16.76 19.68 -12.73
CA ASP A 35 -15.30 19.89 -12.71
C ASP A 35 -14.49 18.59 -12.86
N ALA A 36 -15.16 17.44 -12.77
CA ALA A 36 -14.61 16.10 -12.96
C ALA A 36 -15.22 15.40 -14.19
N GLU A 37 -15.88 16.13 -15.08
CA GLU A 37 -16.37 15.57 -16.35
C GLU A 37 -15.18 15.17 -17.23
N ALA A 38 -15.23 13.96 -17.77
CA ALA A 38 -14.23 13.46 -18.68
C ALA A 38 -14.33 14.18 -20.03
N THR A 39 -13.19 14.61 -20.56
CA THR A 39 -13.13 15.22 -21.88
C THR A 39 -12.79 14.18 -22.95
N PRO A 40 -13.19 14.38 -24.22
CA PRO A 40 -12.83 13.45 -25.31
C PRO A 40 -11.33 13.24 -25.51
N ASP A 41 -10.52 14.20 -25.09
CA ASP A 41 -9.06 14.18 -25.18
C ASP A 41 -8.39 13.56 -23.94
N ASP A 42 -9.17 13.21 -22.90
CA ASP A 42 -8.63 12.55 -21.72
C ASP A 42 -8.07 11.18 -22.11
N PRO A 43 -6.83 10.85 -21.71
CA PRO A 43 -6.28 9.51 -21.87
C PRO A 43 -6.95 8.57 -20.84
N LEU A 44 -8.25 8.31 -21.02
CA LEU A 44 -8.99 7.36 -20.20
C LEU A 44 -8.56 5.93 -20.62
N PRO A 45 -8.02 5.10 -19.71
CA PRO A 45 -7.78 3.69 -19.96
C PRO A 45 -9.10 2.91 -19.98
N ALA A 46 -9.02 1.67 -20.47
CA ALA A 46 -10.11 0.72 -20.72
C ALA A 46 -11.01 0.35 -19.51
N ALA A 47 -10.70 0.84 -18.31
CA ALA A 47 -11.46 0.56 -17.09
C ALA A 47 -12.69 1.47 -17.00
N HIS A 48 -13.79 1.02 -17.60
CA HIS A 48 -15.11 1.58 -17.39
C HIS A 48 -15.73 1.00 -16.11
N ARG A 49 -16.23 1.87 -15.24
CA ARG A 49 -17.06 1.49 -14.08
C ARG A 49 -18.42 2.14 -14.21
N SER A 50 -19.44 1.49 -13.64
CA SER A 50 -20.78 2.03 -13.56
C SER A 50 -21.20 2.06 -12.10
N VAL A 51 -21.74 3.20 -11.67
CA VAL A 51 -22.24 3.41 -10.31
C VAL A 51 -23.71 3.79 -10.42
N ALA A 52 -24.58 2.98 -9.84
CA ALA A 52 -26.00 3.26 -9.75
C ALA A 52 -26.29 4.15 -8.53
N LEU A 53 -27.13 5.17 -8.73
CA LEU A 53 -27.65 5.97 -7.63
C LEU A 53 -28.62 5.17 -6.77
N THR A 54 -28.39 5.15 -5.45
CA THR A 54 -29.35 4.64 -4.47
C THR A 54 -30.65 5.43 -4.53
N ARG A 55 -31.83 4.82 -4.27
CA ARG A 55 -33.12 5.52 -4.19
C ARG A 55 -33.34 6.18 -2.82
N GLY A 56 -33.76 7.44 -2.78
CA GLY A 56 -33.87 8.26 -1.57
C GLY A 56 -33.89 9.79 -1.83
N GLU A 57 -33.54 10.55 -0.80
CA GLU A 57 -33.43 12.03 -0.88
C GLU A 57 -32.13 12.44 -1.58
N LEU A 58 -32.23 13.26 -2.63
CA LEU A 58 -31.11 13.63 -3.50
C LEU A 58 -29.83 14.08 -2.77
N ARG A 59 -29.96 14.83 -1.66
CA ARG A 59 -28.78 15.33 -0.92
C ARG A 59 -27.99 14.20 -0.26
N ARG A 60 -28.66 13.20 0.33
CA ARG A 60 -28.03 11.96 0.84
C ARG A 60 -27.39 11.17 -0.29
N GLU A 61 -28.13 11.05 -1.39
CA GLU A 61 -27.69 10.28 -2.55
C GLU A 61 -26.43 10.87 -3.18
N LEU A 62 -26.30 12.20 -3.26
CA LEU A 62 -25.10 12.84 -3.81
C LEU A 62 -23.86 12.57 -2.94
N ALA A 63 -24.00 12.51 -1.62
CA ALA A 63 -22.90 12.12 -0.73
C ALA A 63 -22.51 10.65 -0.93
N ALA A 64 -23.50 9.76 -0.97
CA ALA A 64 -23.27 8.33 -1.24
C ALA A 64 -22.66 8.09 -2.63
N LEU A 65 -23.09 8.85 -3.64
CA LEU A 65 -22.56 8.80 -4.99
C LEU A 65 -21.09 9.22 -5.03
N SER A 66 -20.73 10.30 -4.33
CA SER A 66 -19.32 10.75 -4.22
C SER A 66 -18.43 9.64 -3.65
N GLN A 67 -18.89 8.95 -2.61
CA GLN A 67 -18.19 7.80 -2.04
C GLN A 67 -18.11 6.62 -3.02
N ALA A 68 -19.21 6.27 -3.67
CA ALA A 68 -19.28 5.14 -4.60
C ALA A 68 -18.41 5.35 -5.85
N VAL A 69 -18.39 6.56 -6.43
CA VAL A 69 -17.50 6.91 -7.53
C VAL A 69 -16.02 6.86 -7.09
N THR A 70 -15.71 7.38 -5.91
CA THR A 70 -14.34 7.33 -5.35
C THR A 70 -13.89 5.88 -5.18
N LEU A 71 -14.73 5.03 -4.57
CA LEU A 71 -14.42 3.62 -4.37
C LEU A 71 -14.24 2.89 -5.70
N ALA A 72 -15.14 3.10 -6.66
CA ALA A 72 -15.05 2.49 -7.98
C ALA A 72 -13.74 2.87 -8.72
N ALA A 73 -13.31 4.12 -8.59
CA ALA A 73 -12.05 4.58 -9.16
C ALA A 73 -10.83 3.97 -8.44
N ILE A 74 -10.84 3.92 -7.10
CA ILE A 74 -9.76 3.30 -6.32
C ILE A 74 -9.65 1.80 -6.66
N GLU A 75 -10.77 1.08 -6.70
CA GLU A 75 -10.79 -0.35 -7.05
C GLU A 75 -10.33 -0.60 -8.48
N ALA A 76 -10.67 0.28 -9.43
CA ALA A 76 -10.20 0.21 -10.80
C ALA A 76 -8.69 0.45 -10.95
N ARG A 77 -8.05 1.06 -9.94
CA ARG A 77 -6.61 1.40 -9.92
C ARG A 77 -5.79 0.59 -8.93
N ARG A 78 -6.41 -0.40 -8.30
CA ARG A 78 -5.77 -1.32 -7.37
C ARG A 78 -4.55 -1.98 -8.01
N GLY A 79 -3.40 -1.89 -7.34
CA GLY A 79 -2.13 -2.44 -7.82
C GLY A 79 -1.41 -1.61 -8.89
N GLU A 80 -2.06 -0.60 -9.48
CA GLU A 80 -1.47 0.25 -10.51
C GLU A 80 -0.91 1.56 -9.92
N LEU A 81 -1.74 2.28 -9.14
CA LEU A 81 -1.41 3.61 -8.60
C LEU A 81 -1.08 3.55 -7.12
N TRP A 82 -0.09 4.33 -6.68
CA TRP A 82 -0.01 4.69 -5.27
C TRP A 82 -1.11 5.70 -4.94
N MET A 83 -2.15 5.24 -4.25
CA MET A 83 -3.33 6.02 -3.90
C MET A 83 -3.23 6.49 -2.45
N LEU A 84 -2.78 7.73 -2.26
CA LEU A 84 -2.58 8.34 -0.97
C LEU A 84 -3.81 9.15 -0.56
N HIS A 85 -4.32 8.92 0.65
CA HIS A 85 -5.46 9.64 1.23
C HIS A 85 -5.05 11.08 1.63
N ALA A 86 -4.95 11.93 0.62
CA ALA A 86 -4.41 13.28 0.70
C ALA A 86 -5.27 14.27 -0.10
N GLY A 87 -5.18 15.55 0.25
CA GLY A 87 -5.54 16.62 -0.68
C GLY A 87 -4.42 16.85 -1.69
N GLY A 88 -4.77 17.18 -2.93
CA GLY A 88 -3.81 17.49 -3.98
C GLY A 88 -4.02 18.92 -4.50
N LEU A 89 -2.94 19.68 -4.55
CA LEU A 89 -2.91 21.07 -5.02
C LEU A 89 -1.83 21.19 -6.09
N ALA A 90 -2.09 21.95 -7.16
CA ALA A 90 -1.15 22.15 -8.28
C ALA A 90 -0.80 23.63 -8.50
N ASP A 91 0.45 23.93 -8.85
CA ASP A 91 0.82 25.23 -9.42
C ASP A 91 0.47 25.31 -10.92
N ASP A 92 0.77 26.45 -11.55
CA ASP A 92 0.47 26.69 -12.97
C ASP A 92 1.40 25.89 -13.91
N GLU A 93 2.52 25.38 -13.38
CA GLU A 93 3.47 24.50 -14.05
C GLU A 93 3.10 23.01 -13.99
N GLY A 94 2.13 22.64 -13.13
CA GLY A 94 1.67 21.26 -12.94
C GLY A 94 2.39 20.50 -11.82
N ASN A 95 3.18 21.16 -10.98
CA ASN A 95 3.79 20.57 -9.80
C ASN A 95 2.72 20.41 -8.70
N VAL A 96 2.64 19.21 -8.13
CA VAL A 96 1.60 18.84 -7.17
C VAL A 96 2.19 18.64 -5.78
N VAL A 97 1.63 19.36 -4.82
CA VAL A 97 1.83 19.11 -3.39
C VAL A 97 0.68 18.26 -2.86
N ALA A 98 1.01 17.10 -2.30
CA ALA A 98 0.06 16.24 -1.60
C ALA A 98 0.04 16.59 -0.10
N VAL A 99 -1.10 17.02 0.42
CA VAL A 99 -1.30 17.32 1.84
C VAL A 99 -2.00 16.17 2.54
N VAL A 100 -1.26 15.50 3.43
CA VAL A 100 -1.72 14.36 4.21
C VAL A 100 -2.11 14.86 5.58
N GLY A 101 -3.20 14.33 6.13
CA GLY A 101 -3.59 14.63 7.50
C GLY A 101 -4.64 13.65 7.99
N PRO A 102 -4.68 13.39 9.31
CA PRO A 102 -5.60 12.44 9.90
C PRO A 102 -7.06 12.80 9.56
N SER A 103 -7.86 11.77 9.28
CA SER A 103 -9.28 11.94 8.95
C SER A 103 -10.00 12.74 10.03
N GLY A 104 -10.87 13.66 9.63
CA GLY A 104 -11.63 14.52 10.53
C GLY A 104 -10.87 15.69 11.19
N ARG A 105 -9.54 15.84 10.99
CA ARG A 105 -8.75 16.94 11.59
C ARG A 105 -8.52 18.16 10.69
N GLY A 106 -9.41 18.39 9.72
CA GLY A 106 -9.40 19.60 8.91
C GLY A 106 -8.58 19.54 7.63
N LYS A 107 -8.24 18.35 7.10
CA LYS A 107 -7.60 18.18 5.77
C LYS A 107 -8.42 18.85 4.67
N THR A 108 -9.73 18.58 4.58
CA THR A 108 -10.61 19.24 3.61
C THR A 108 -10.63 20.77 3.80
N THR A 109 -10.59 21.25 5.04
CA THR A 109 -10.50 22.70 5.32
C THR A 109 -9.18 23.29 4.82
N ALA A 110 -8.05 22.64 5.09
CA ALA A 110 -6.73 23.05 4.61
C ALA A 110 -6.65 23.01 3.07
N THR A 111 -7.10 21.92 2.45
CA THR A 111 -7.14 21.77 1.00
C THR A 111 -7.99 22.87 0.36
N ARG A 112 -9.14 23.21 0.93
CA ARG A 112 -9.98 24.31 0.43
C ARG A 112 -9.30 25.67 0.53
N ALA A 113 -8.65 25.96 1.66
CA ALA A 113 -7.92 27.22 1.83
C ALA A 113 -6.76 27.33 0.83
N LEU A 114 -6.00 26.25 0.63
CA LEU A 114 -4.93 26.18 -0.36
C LEU A 114 -5.44 26.29 -1.80
N ALA A 115 -6.59 25.67 -2.10
CA ALA A 115 -7.19 25.66 -3.43
C ALA A 115 -7.78 27.02 -3.87
N ALA A 116 -7.82 28.02 -3.00
CA ALA A 116 -8.05 29.42 -3.39
C ALA A 116 -6.83 30.03 -4.11
N HIS A 117 -5.63 29.49 -3.87
CA HIS A 117 -4.36 29.98 -4.39
C HIS A 117 -3.72 29.04 -5.42
N TYR A 118 -3.98 27.74 -5.33
CA TYR A 118 -3.43 26.69 -6.19
C TYR A 118 -4.54 25.90 -6.86
N GLY A 119 -4.27 25.30 -8.03
CA GLY A 119 -5.22 24.47 -8.76
C GLY A 119 -5.69 23.29 -7.94
N TYR A 120 -7.00 23.08 -7.87
CA TYR A 120 -7.60 21.98 -7.12
C TYR A 120 -7.50 20.66 -7.89
N VAL A 121 -6.75 19.68 -7.34
CA VAL A 121 -6.64 18.32 -7.88
C VAL A 121 -7.69 17.41 -7.26
N THR A 122 -7.77 17.36 -5.92
CA THR A 122 -8.65 16.50 -5.12
C THR A 122 -8.58 16.88 -3.63
N ASP A 123 -9.59 16.54 -2.83
CA ASP A 123 -9.57 16.66 -1.36
C ASP A 123 -9.45 15.32 -0.62
N GLU A 124 -9.46 14.20 -1.33
CA GLU A 124 -9.57 12.87 -0.74
C GLU A 124 -8.45 11.91 -1.11
N THR A 125 -8.19 11.71 -2.41
CA THR A 125 -7.26 10.67 -2.89
C THR A 125 -6.41 11.20 -4.02
N VAL A 126 -5.10 11.25 -3.79
CA VAL A 126 -4.08 11.56 -4.80
C VAL A 126 -3.56 10.24 -5.37
N GLY A 127 -3.82 9.99 -6.65
CA GLY A 127 -3.30 8.82 -7.36
C GLY A 127 -1.99 9.15 -8.08
N ILE A 128 -0.92 8.43 -7.72
CA ILE A 128 0.44 8.64 -8.22
C ILE A 128 0.87 7.40 -9.00
N THR A 129 1.30 7.58 -10.25
CA THR A 129 1.89 6.51 -11.08
C THR A 129 3.33 6.23 -10.66
N ASP A 130 3.92 5.15 -11.18
CA ASP A 130 5.32 4.79 -10.94
C ASP A 130 6.34 5.87 -11.35
N ASP A 131 6.06 6.65 -12.41
CA ASP A 131 6.88 7.78 -12.88
C ASP A 131 6.62 9.11 -12.14
N GLY A 132 5.76 9.11 -11.12
CA GLY A 132 5.40 10.30 -10.34
C GLY A 132 4.37 11.22 -11.00
N THR A 133 3.71 10.80 -12.07
CA THR A 133 2.52 11.46 -12.61
C THR A 133 1.38 11.42 -11.61
N VAL A 134 0.70 12.55 -11.42
CA VAL A 134 -0.52 12.62 -10.62
C VAL A 134 -1.72 12.61 -11.55
N LEU A 135 -2.67 11.71 -11.30
CA LEU A 135 -3.92 11.68 -12.06
C LEU A 135 -4.98 12.51 -11.32
N PRO A 136 -5.62 13.49 -11.99
CA PRO A 136 -6.57 14.38 -11.33
C PRO A 136 -7.84 13.63 -10.90
N TYR A 137 -8.47 14.11 -9.83
CA TYR A 137 -9.80 13.66 -9.41
C TYR A 137 -10.54 14.80 -8.73
N ARG A 138 -11.11 15.70 -9.53
CA ARG A 138 -11.72 16.96 -9.09
C ARG A 138 -13.15 16.77 -8.57
N LYS A 139 -13.33 15.80 -7.68
CA LYS A 139 -14.65 15.45 -7.12
C LYS A 139 -15.33 16.64 -6.43
N PRO A 140 -16.68 16.63 -6.37
CA PRO A 140 -17.43 17.57 -5.57
C PRO A 140 -17.01 17.50 -4.10
N LEU A 141 -16.96 18.64 -3.44
CA LEU A 141 -16.61 18.75 -2.02
C LEU A 141 -17.87 18.69 -1.16
N SER A 142 -17.78 17.92 -0.08
CA SER A 142 -18.80 17.82 0.95
C SER A 142 -18.68 18.97 1.95
N ILE A 143 -19.51 20.01 1.81
CA ILE A 143 -19.48 21.19 2.67
C ILE A 143 -20.65 21.23 3.65
N ILE A 144 -20.40 21.72 4.86
CA ILE A 144 -21.43 22.01 5.85
C ILE A 144 -21.94 23.44 5.58
N GLU A 145 -23.15 23.56 5.04
CA GLU A 145 -23.83 24.86 4.85
C GLU A 145 -24.76 25.20 6.01
N ASP A 146 -25.44 24.18 6.55
CA ASP A 146 -26.30 24.26 7.72
C ASP A 146 -25.75 23.29 8.78
N PRO A 147 -25.39 23.76 9.99
CA PRO A 147 -24.91 22.91 11.07
C PRO A 147 -25.87 21.78 11.47
N ALA A 148 -27.18 21.95 11.27
CA ALA A 148 -28.21 20.94 11.55
C ALA A 148 -28.57 20.12 10.30
N GLY A 149 -28.07 20.50 9.13
CA GLY A 149 -28.37 19.87 7.86
C GLY A 149 -27.29 18.90 7.39
N GLU A 150 -27.60 18.15 6.34
CA GLU A 150 -26.64 17.27 5.68
C GLU A 150 -25.61 18.06 4.87
N LYS A 151 -24.42 17.48 4.69
CA LYS A 151 -23.38 18.10 3.86
C LYS A 151 -23.88 18.25 2.42
N ALA A 152 -23.82 19.46 1.90
CA ALA A 152 -24.07 19.70 0.48
C ALA A 152 -22.85 19.24 -0.34
N GLN A 153 -23.11 18.66 -1.51
CA GLN A 153 -22.08 18.46 -2.52
C GLN A 153 -22.05 19.68 -3.43
N ARG A 154 -20.87 20.29 -3.57
CA ARG A 154 -20.62 21.42 -4.47
C ARG A 154 -19.43 21.13 -5.36
N SER A 155 -19.52 21.54 -6.61
CA SER A 155 -18.38 21.50 -7.52
C SER A 155 -17.27 22.44 -7.02
N ALA A 156 -16.02 22.17 -7.39
CA ALA A 156 -14.87 22.99 -7.00
C ALA A 156 -15.02 24.45 -7.46
N SER A 157 -15.50 24.65 -8.69
CA SER A 157 -15.71 25.96 -9.30
C SER A 157 -16.86 26.75 -8.67
N GLU A 158 -17.90 26.09 -8.14
CA GLU A 158 -18.94 26.77 -7.34
C GLU A 158 -18.39 27.33 -6.03
N LEU A 159 -17.37 26.69 -5.48
CA LEU A 159 -16.69 27.12 -4.27
C LEU A 159 -15.57 28.14 -4.57
N GLY A 160 -15.40 28.55 -5.82
CA GLY A 160 -14.34 29.48 -6.24
C GLY A 160 -12.93 28.89 -6.18
N LEU A 161 -12.80 27.56 -6.15
CA LEU A 161 -11.50 26.90 -6.17
C LEU A 161 -10.87 27.03 -7.56
N ARG A 162 -9.54 27.16 -7.62
CA ARG A 162 -8.84 27.38 -8.88
C ARG A 162 -8.93 26.17 -9.82
N PRO A 163 -9.04 26.41 -11.14
CA PRO A 163 -8.91 25.36 -12.14
C PRO A 163 -7.49 24.79 -12.16
N LEU A 164 -7.32 23.64 -12.80
CA LEU A 164 -6.00 23.13 -13.15
C LEU A 164 -5.51 23.80 -14.43
N ALA A 165 -4.21 24.09 -14.49
CA ALA A 165 -3.56 24.45 -15.75
C ALA A 165 -3.59 23.26 -16.72
N ALA A 166 -3.58 23.53 -18.03
CA ALA A 166 -3.47 22.51 -19.07
C ALA A 166 -2.02 21.98 -19.17
N ARG A 167 -1.51 21.42 -18.08
CA ARG A 167 -0.17 20.86 -17.93
C ARG A 167 -0.27 19.47 -17.30
N PRO A 168 0.61 18.52 -17.68
CA PRO A 168 0.69 17.24 -16.97
C PRO A 168 1.03 17.46 -15.50
N LEU A 169 0.29 16.80 -14.62
CA LEU A 169 0.52 16.91 -13.19
C LEU A 169 1.65 15.97 -12.74
N ARG A 170 2.49 16.43 -11.82
CA ARG A 170 3.62 15.67 -11.29
C ARG A 170 3.80 15.94 -9.80
N LEU A 171 4.01 14.91 -9.00
CA LEU A 171 4.27 15.07 -7.58
C LEU A 171 5.57 15.87 -7.36
N SER A 172 5.53 16.89 -6.50
CA SER A 172 6.69 17.71 -6.13
C SER A 172 6.97 17.74 -4.64
N ALA A 173 5.98 17.46 -3.78
CA ALA A 173 6.17 17.31 -2.34
C ALA A 173 5.02 16.54 -1.68
N ILE A 174 5.32 15.95 -0.52
CA ILE A 174 4.33 15.40 0.41
C ILE A 174 4.45 16.16 1.73
N VAL A 175 3.32 16.64 2.26
CA VAL A 175 3.27 17.47 3.46
C VAL A 175 2.29 16.89 4.47
N LEU A 176 2.77 16.57 5.65
CA LEU A 176 1.97 16.12 6.80
C LEU A 176 1.43 17.34 7.56
N LEU A 177 0.12 17.46 7.65
CA LEU A 177 -0.57 18.55 8.33
C LEU A 177 -0.61 18.31 9.84
N HIS A 178 -0.10 19.27 10.60
CA HIS A 178 -0.15 19.26 12.06
C HIS A 178 -0.80 20.56 12.58
N ARG A 179 -2.13 20.53 12.74
CA ARG A 179 -2.86 21.69 13.24
C ARG A 179 -2.78 21.78 14.77
N VAL A 180 -2.29 22.91 15.27
CA VAL A 180 -2.18 23.23 16.70
C VAL A 180 -2.98 24.51 16.98
N PRO A 181 -4.18 24.41 17.60
CA PRO A 181 -4.94 25.60 18.01
C PRO A 181 -4.14 26.48 18.97
N GLY A 182 -4.06 27.78 18.69
CA GLY A 182 -3.19 28.70 19.44
C GLY A 182 -1.68 28.45 19.21
N GLY A 183 -1.34 27.66 18.20
CA GLY A 183 0.03 27.42 17.75
C GLY A 183 0.61 28.62 17.00
N PRO A 184 1.65 28.42 16.17
CA PRO A 184 2.36 29.53 15.55
C PRO A 184 1.46 30.29 14.56
N GLU A 185 1.61 31.62 14.52
CA GLU A 185 0.92 32.49 13.57
C GLU A 185 1.43 32.27 12.13
N VAL A 186 2.74 32.04 11.99
CA VAL A 186 3.40 31.67 10.74
C VAL A 186 3.64 30.16 10.75
N PRO A 187 3.14 29.40 9.76
CA PRO A 187 3.37 27.95 9.71
C PRO A 187 4.86 27.60 9.70
N VAL A 188 5.22 26.56 10.43
CA VAL A 188 6.59 26.05 10.51
C VAL A 188 6.69 24.78 9.69
N LEU A 189 7.61 24.76 8.73
CA LEU A 189 7.85 23.63 7.84
C LEU A 189 9.15 22.91 8.21
N GLU A 190 9.08 21.60 8.42
CA GLU A 190 10.21 20.78 8.84
C GLU A 190 10.34 19.56 7.93
N SER A 191 11.57 19.18 7.56
CA SER A 191 11.82 17.92 6.83
C SER A 191 11.74 16.73 7.80
N CYS A 192 11.19 15.62 7.31
CA CYS A 192 11.04 14.39 8.08
C CYS A 192 11.85 13.25 7.46
N ALA A 193 12.46 12.42 8.31
CA ALA A 193 13.07 11.19 7.87
C ALA A 193 11.98 10.18 7.51
N LEU A 194 12.15 9.46 6.39
CA LEU A 194 11.16 8.50 5.89
C LEU A 194 10.77 7.47 6.97
N GLY A 195 11.74 6.94 7.72
CA GLY A 195 11.47 5.94 8.75
C GLY A 195 10.53 6.41 9.86
N ASP A 196 10.45 7.71 10.12
CA ASP A 196 9.63 8.27 11.19
C ASP A 196 8.20 8.60 10.71
N VAL A 197 8.01 8.74 9.39
CA VAL A 197 6.72 9.08 8.78
C VAL A 197 6.12 7.95 7.95
N LEU A 198 6.87 6.89 7.66
CA LEU A 198 6.42 5.75 6.88
C LEU A 198 5.15 5.10 7.47
N PRO A 199 5.00 4.92 8.81
CA PRO A 199 3.74 4.39 9.36
C PRO A 199 2.53 5.26 9.01
N GLU A 200 2.67 6.59 9.10
CA GLU A 200 1.61 7.54 8.74
C GLU A 200 1.29 7.46 7.24
N LEU A 201 2.29 7.35 6.36
CA LEU A 201 2.06 7.20 4.92
C LEU A 201 1.40 5.86 4.55
N VAL A 202 1.81 4.77 5.21
CA VAL A 202 1.24 3.44 5.00
C VAL A 202 -0.23 3.41 5.43
N GLU A 203 -0.56 3.95 6.61
CA GLU A 203 -1.94 4.06 7.10
C GLU A 203 -2.82 4.86 6.12
N GLN A 204 -2.26 5.87 5.48
CA GLN A 204 -2.96 6.71 4.51
C GLN A 204 -2.94 6.14 3.08
N THR A 205 -2.42 4.94 2.84
CA THR A 205 -2.37 4.35 1.49
C THR A 205 -3.45 3.30 1.28
N SER A 206 -4.28 3.49 0.26
CA SER A 206 -5.30 2.50 -0.13
C SER A 206 -4.69 1.35 -0.93
N TYR A 207 -5.07 0.11 -0.59
CA TYR A 207 -4.62 -1.12 -1.26
C TYR A 207 -3.08 -1.24 -1.37
N LEU A 208 -2.35 -0.79 -0.34
CA LEU A 208 -0.88 -0.83 -0.33
C LEU A 208 -0.34 -2.23 -0.64
N ALA A 209 -0.95 -3.26 -0.06
CA ALA A 209 -0.55 -4.66 -0.26
C ALA A 209 -0.59 -5.07 -1.74
N ASP A 210 -1.48 -4.50 -2.55
CA ASP A 210 -1.64 -4.87 -3.95
C ASP A 210 -0.64 -4.21 -4.89
N LEU A 211 0.11 -3.22 -4.42
CA LEU A 211 1.18 -2.62 -5.20
C LEU A 211 2.36 -3.58 -5.37
N PRO A 212 3.06 -3.53 -6.53
CA PRO A 212 4.36 -4.19 -6.66
C PRO A 212 5.42 -3.39 -5.89
N ALA A 213 6.17 -4.08 -5.02
CA ALA A 213 7.21 -3.49 -4.17
C ALA A 213 6.75 -2.20 -3.46
N PRO A 214 5.69 -2.26 -2.61
CA PRO A 214 5.01 -1.11 -2.05
C PRO A 214 5.91 -0.13 -1.27
N LEU A 215 6.78 -0.64 -0.40
CA LEU A 215 7.68 0.20 0.39
C LEU A 215 8.77 0.82 -0.48
N HIS A 216 9.31 0.07 -1.44
CA HIS A 216 10.24 0.60 -2.43
C HIS A 216 9.61 1.71 -3.27
N ARG A 217 8.34 1.56 -3.68
CA ARG A 217 7.61 2.57 -4.42
C ARG A 217 7.45 3.87 -3.62
N ILE A 218 7.04 3.77 -2.36
CA ILE A 218 6.96 4.93 -1.46
C ILE A 218 8.35 5.59 -1.32
N ALA A 219 9.39 4.79 -1.05
CA ALA A 219 10.75 5.29 -0.89
C ALA A 219 11.27 5.99 -2.15
N ALA A 220 11.02 5.43 -3.34
CA ALA A 220 11.42 6.00 -4.62
C ALA A 220 10.74 7.35 -4.89
N HIS A 221 9.43 7.46 -4.62
CA HIS A 221 8.72 8.73 -4.76
C HIS A 221 9.21 9.78 -3.76
N VAL A 222 9.39 9.41 -2.48
CA VAL A 222 9.90 10.31 -1.45
C VAL A 222 11.31 10.80 -1.78
N ALA A 223 12.17 9.90 -2.28
CA ALA A 223 13.51 10.24 -2.77
C ALA A 223 13.47 11.23 -3.94
N ALA A 224 12.58 11.01 -4.92
CA ALA A 224 12.46 11.83 -6.12
C ALA A 224 11.96 13.26 -5.85
N ILE A 225 11.19 13.46 -4.77
CA ILE A 225 10.66 14.76 -4.37
C ILE A 225 11.48 15.45 -3.27
N GLY A 226 12.62 14.87 -2.87
CA GLY A 226 13.50 15.46 -1.86
C GLY A 226 13.07 15.27 -0.41
N GLY A 227 12.13 14.35 -0.14
CA GLY A 227 11.69 13.99 1.21
C GLY A 227 10.21 14.29 1.49
N VAL A 228 9.84 14.07 2.75
CA VAL A 228 8.51 14.41 3.29
C VAL A 228 8.68 15.59 4.22
N HIS A 229 7.73 16.51 4.24
CA HIS A 229 7.70 17.62 5.18
C HIS A 229 6.54 17.48 6.16
N ARG A 230 6.69 18.07 7.34
CA ARG A 230 5.59 18.33 8.28
C ARG A 230 5.40 19.83 8.39
N VAL A 231 4.15 20.28 8.35
CA VAL A 231 3.80 21.68 8.59
C VAL A 231 2.98 21.81 9.87
N THR A 232 3.50 22.58 10.83
CA THR A 232 2.78 22.93 12.05
C THR A 232 2.13 24.30 11.89
N TYR A 233 0.81 24.39 12.07
CA TYR A 233 0.04 25.60 11.80
C TYR A 233 -1.18 25.75 12.71
N SER A 234 -1.70 26.97 12.83
CA SER A 234 -2.92 27.29 13.58
C SER A 234 -4.14 27.43 12.66
N GLU A 235 -4.03 28.34 11.68
CA GLU A 235 -5.07 28.67 10.70
C GLU A 235 -4.71 28.21 9.28
N ALA A 236 -5.70 27.72 8.53
CA ALA A 236 -5.47 27.10 7.22
C ALA A 236 -5.09 28.11 6.14
N GLU A 237 -5.55 29.34 6.26
CA GLU A 237 -5.35 30.45 5.32
C GLU A 237 -3.88 30.88 5.23
N THR A 238 -3.08 30.60 6.26
CA THR A 238 -1.64 30.94 6.27
C THR A 238 -0.78 29.91 5.55
N LEU A 239 -1.32 28.73 5.22
CA LEU A 239 -0.57 27.63 4.61
C LEU A 239 -0.10 27.95 3.19
N ALA A 240 -0.85 28.74 2.42
CA ALA A 240 -0.53 28.96 1.01
C ALA A 240 0.87 29.57 0.81
N ALA A 241 1.19 30.62 1.56
CA ALA A 241 2.51 31.24 1.50
C ALA A 241 3.62 30.32 2.00
N ALA A 242 3.36 29.50 3.02
CA ALA A 242 4.33 28.59 3.61
C ALA A 242 4.68 27.41 2.67
N LEU A 243 3.71 26.91 1.90
CA LEU A 243 3.92 25.78 0.98
C LEU A 243 4.44 26.22 -0.40
N ALA A 244 4.41 27.52 -0.72
CA ALA A 244 4.87 28.03 -2.01
C ALA A 244 6.26 27.51 -2.48
N PRO A 245 7.28 27.35 -1.60
CA PRO A 245 8.57 26.80 -2.00
C PRO A 245 8.51 25.33 -2.48
N LEU A 246 7.55 24.54 -2.02
CA LEU A 246 7.43 23.10 -2.30
C LEU A 246 6.83 22.78 -3.67
N PHE A 247 6.25 23.77 -4.33
CA PHE A 247 5.80 23.65 -5.72
C PHE A 247 6.98 23.70 -6.70
N ARG A 248 8.12 24.28 -6.30
CA ARG A 248 9.34 24.26 -7.11
C ARG A 248 10.04 22.92 -6.90
N ARG A 249 10.26 22.17 -7.97
CA ARG A 249 11.12 20.97 -7.90
C ARG A 249 12.51 21.37 -7.39
N GLY A 250 12.98 20.69 -6.36
CA GLY A 250 14.40 20.72 -5.99
C GLY A 250 15.22 19.94 -7.01
N ASP A 251 16.45 20.37 -7.27
CA ASP A 251 17.41 19.71 -8.18
C ASP A 251 17.96 18.36 -7.64
N VAL A 252 17.35 17.78 -6.61
CA VAL A 252 17.97 16.70 -5.83
C VAL A 252 17.27 15.37 -6.09
N VAL A 253 17.96 14.49 -6.83
CA VAL A 253 17.68 13.05 -6.83
C VAL A 253 18.52 12.43 -5.73
N ALA A 254 17.95 12.23 -4.54
CA ALA A 254 18.61 11.46 -3.49
C ALA A 254 18.37 9.97 -3.74
N THR A 255 19.36 9.25 -4.27
CA THR A 255 19.27 7.78 -4.37
C THR A 255 19.32 7.18 -2.95
N LEU A 256 18.20 6.64 -2.47
CA LEU A 256 18.21 5.80 -1.28
C LEU A 256 18.92 4.48 -1.62
N PRO A 257 19.83 3.99 -0.76
CA PRO A 257 20.42 2.68 -0.97
C PRO A 257 19.33 1.61 -0.91
N VAL A 258 19.28 0.78 -1.95
CA VAL A 258 18.47 -0.45 -1.95
C VAL A 258 19.03 -1.36 -0.87
N ALA A 259 18.17 -1.93 -0.02
CA ALA A 259 18.58 -3.04 0.82
C ALA A 259 18.79 -4.25 -0.10
N ASP A 260 20.01 -4.46 -0.58
CA ASP A 260 20.37 -5.66 -1.32
C ASP A 260 20.13 -6.87 -0.42
N ALA A 261 19.01 -7.56 -0.62
CA ALA A 261 18.94 -8.98 -0.32
C ALA A 261 19.84 -9.66 -1.37
N LYS A 262 21.12 -9.88 -1.03
CA LYS A 262 21.97 -10.70 -1.89
C LYS A 262 21.25 -12.02 -2.15
N PRO A 263 21.01 -12.41 -3.43
CA PRO A 263 20.49 -13.73 -3.73
C PRO A 263 21.52 -14.77 -3.28
N LEU A 264 21.11 -15.72 -2.43
CA LEU A 264 21.93 -16.85 -2.05
C LEU A 264 21.82 -17.93 -3.12
N THR A 265 22.78 -17.92 -4.05
CA THR A 265 23.18 -19.15 -4.74
C THR A 265 24.20 -19.88 -3.86
N ALA A 266 23.70 -20.63 -2.89
CA ALA A 266 24.47 -21.67 -2.21
C ALA A 266 23.47 -22.69 -1.67
N GLU A 267 23.79 -23.97 -1.86
CA GLU A 267 23.04 -25.10 -1.31
C GLU A 267 22.71 -24.82 0.16
N VAL A 268 21.42 -24.74 0.49
CA VAL A 268 20.93 -24.50 1.85
C VAL A 268 21.23 -25.75 2.67
N GLU A 269 22.42 -25.82 3.26
CA GLU A 269 22.67 -26.74 4.37
C GLU A 269 21.88 -26.21 5.58
N THR A 270 20.70 -26.78 5.81
CA THR A 270 19.93 -26.54 7.02
C THR A 270 20.71 -27.06 8.22
N ASP A 271 21.38 -26.17 8.96
CA ASP A 271 22.02 -26.49 10.24
C ASP A 271 20.93 -26.46 11.33
N LEU A 272 20.38 -27.64 11.65
CA LEU A 272 19.39 -27.82 12.71
C LEU A 272 20.01 -27.48 14.06
N ASP A 273 19.28 -26.80 14.95
CA ASP A 273 19.71 -26.67 16.35
C ASP A 273 19.84 -28.07 16.98
N PRO A 274 21.02 -28.52 17.43
CA PRO A 274 21.18 -29.85 18.02
C PRO A 274 20.37 -30.05 19.30
N ALA A 275 20.03 -28.97 20.01
CA ALA A 275 19.30 -29.02 21.28
C ALA A 275 17.78 -29.12 21.10
N THR A 276 17.23 -28.50 20.03
CA THR A 276 15.77 -28.38 19.83
C THR A 276 15.26 -28.90 18.48
N GLY A 277 16.14 -29.13 17.52
CA GLY A 277 15.80 -29.43 16.12
C GLY A 277 15.13 -28.26 15.38
N THR A 278 15.15 -27.04 15.94
CA THR A 278 14.44 -25.87 15.38
C THR A 278 15.33 -25.07 14.44
N THR A 279 14.75 -24.61 13.33
CA THR A 279 15.36 -23.65 12.38
C THR A 279 14.49 -22.41 12.28
N TRP A 280 15.09 -21.27 11.96
CA TRP A 280 14.40 -20.01 11.80
C TRP A 280 14.48 -19.52 10.36
N TRP A 281 13.33 -19.11 9.86
CA TRP A 281 13.09 -18.64 8.50
C TRP A 281 12.48 -17.24 8.56
N ARG A 282 12.67 -16.44 7.52
CA ARG A 282 11.91 -15.21 7.34
C ARG A 282 10.43 -15.54 7.20
N GLY A 283 9.59 -14.76 7.88
CA GLY A 283 8.15 -14.76 7.65
C GLY A 283 7.81 -14.30 6.24
N ALA A 284 6.60 -14.65 5.80
CA ALA A 284 6.03 -14.09 4.57
C ALA A 284 6.00 -12.56 4.65
N HIS A 285 6.46 -11.89 3.59
CA HIS A 285 6.54 -10.43 3.54
C HIS A 285 6.43 -9.89 2.13
N LEU A 286 5.55 -8.93 1.90
CA LEU A 286 5.32 -8.32 0.59
C LEU A 286 6.51 -7.48 0.11
N ASP A 287 7.17 -6.80 1.06
CA ASP A 287 8.27 -5.91 0.75
C ASP A 287 9.10 -5.62 2.00
N ALA A 288 10.35 -5.20 1.80
CA ALA A 288 11.23 -4.79 2.87
C ALA A 288 12.25 -3.74 2.38
N ILE A 289 12.45 -2.66 3.13
CA ILE A 289 13.46 -1.64 2.84
C ILE A 289 14.29 -1.32 4.08
N ALA A 290 15.59 -1.06 3.87
CA ALA A 290 16.43 -0.47 4.90
C ALA A 290 16.07 1.00 5.07
N LEU A 291 15.99 1.45 6.32
CA LEU A 291 15.79 2.84 6.68
C LEU A 291 17.11 3.35 7.26
N GLY A 292 17.68 4.37 6.62
CA GLY A 292 18.88 5.04 7.12
C GLY A 292 18.65 5.69 8.49
N SER A 293 19.70 5.72 9.32
CA SER A 293 19.74 6.60 10.49
C SER A 293 20.13 8.01 10.06
N PRO A 294 19.39 9.07 10.46
CA PRO A 294 19.78 10.46 10.24
C PRO A 294 21.05 10.88 11.01
N THR A 295 21.55 10.05 11.92
CA THR A 295 22.70 10.37 12.77
C THR A 295 23.70 9.22 12.79
N ASP A 296 24.95 9.57 12.48
CA ASP A 296 26.13 8.71 12.40
C ASP A 296 26.29 7.87 13.68
N GLY A 297 25.89 6.60 13.63
CA GLY A 297 26.18 5.61 14.67
C GLY A 297 24.98 4.80 15.20
N ALA A 298 23.74 5.17 14.89
CA ALA A 298 22.60 4.30 15.21
C ALA A 298 22.47 3.21 14.13
N GLY A 299 22.32 1.96 14.59
CA GLY A 299 22.20 0.78 13.73
C GLY A 299 21.10 0.91 12.70
N GLU A 300 21.24 0.14 11.62
CA GLU A 300 20.26 0.06 10.55
C GLU A 300 18.86 -0.28 11.08
N ARG A 301 17.82 0.38 10.55
CA ARG A 301 16.41 0.01 10.76
C ARG A 301 15.88 -0.69 9.52
N LEU A 302 14.93 -1.61 9.68
CA LEU A 302 14.25 -2.32 8.59
C LEU A 302 12.76 -2.03 8.66
N ALA A 303 12.19 -1.52 7.57
CA ALA A 303 10.76 -1.52 7.37
C ALA A 303 10.38 -2.81 6.64
N LEU A 304 9.46 -3.58 7.21
CA LEU A 304 8.96 -4.85 6.66
C LEU A 304 7.45 -4.76 6.51
N LEU A 305 6.93 -5.06 5.32
CA LEU A 305 5.50 -5.11 5.08
C LEU A 305 5.04 -6.57 5.01
N GLN A 306 4.28 -7.02 5.99
CA GLN A 306 3.76 -8.39 6.06
C GLN A 306 2.31 -8.46 5.56
N PRO A 307 1.93 -9.49 4.80
CA PRO A 307 0.55 -9.65 4.37
C PRO A 307 -0.35 -10.08 5.53
N GLU A 308 -1.59 -9.58 5.54
CA GLU A 308 -2.61 -10.06 6.46
C GLU A 308 -3.48 -11.16 5.83
N PRO A 309 -3.92 -12.19 6.59
CA PRO A 309 -4.76 -13.27 6.06
C PRO A 309 -6.08 -12.80 5.45
N ALA A 310 -6.68 -11.73 5.99
CA ALA A 310 -7.94 -11.16 5.53
C ALA A 310 -7.78 -10.23 4.31
N GLY A 311 -6.56 -10.07 3.80
CA GLY A 311 -6.19 -9.04 2.83
C GLY A 311 -5.70 -7.77 3.53
N GLY A 312 -4.85 -7.00 2.82
CA GLY A 312 -4.13 -5.88 3.42
C GLY A 312 -2.73 -6.27 3.87
N ALA A 313 -2.11 -5.40 4.68
CA ALA A 313 -0.75 -5.61 5.15
C ALA A 313 -0.43 -4.82 6.42
N THR A 314 0.41 -5.41 7.27
CA THR A 314 0.96 -4.81 8.48
C THR A 314 2.37 -4.31 8.22
N LEU A 315 2.65 -3.06 8.62
CA LEU A 315 4.02 -2.53 8.62
C LEU A 315 4.69 -2.79 9.97
N HIS A 316 5.91 -3.34 9.91
CA HIS A 316 6.80 -3.47 11.05
C HIS A 316 8.03 -2.59 10.84
N ILE A 317 8.40 -1.82 11.86
CA ILE A 317 9.69 -1.12 11.92
C ILE A 317 10.56 -1.87 12.92
N ILE A 318 11.64 -2.47 12.43
CA ILE A 318 12.51 -3.35 13.20
C ILE A 318 13.87 -2.65 13.36
N ASP A 319 14.39 -2.64 14.59
CA ASP A 319 15.64 -1.97 14.96
C ASP A 319 16.58 -2.89 15.75
N GLY A 320 17.71 -2.34 16.19
CA GLY A 320 18.72 -3.07 16.95
C GLY A 320 19.34 -4.23 16.14
N ILE A 321 19.31 -5.43 16.70
CA ILE A 321 19.83 -6.65 16.05
C ILE A 321 18.80 -7.33 15.13
N GLY A 322 17.54 -6.87 15.16
CA GLY A 322 16.43 -7.48 14.43
C GLY A 322 16.64 -7.54 12.90
N PRO A 323 17.14 -6.48 12.24
CA PRO A 323 17.42 -6.53 10.79
C PRO A 323 18.46 -7.60 10.42
N ALA A 324 19.52 -7.75 11.23
CA ALA A 324 20.53 -8.78 11.01
C ALA A 324 19.97 -10.20 11.21
N LEU A 325 19.18 -10.40 12.27
CA LEU A 325 18.48 -11.67 12.51
C LEU A 325 17.56 -12.04 11.36
N TRP A 326 16.71 -11.10 10.94
CA TRP A 326 15.76 -11.33 9.87
C TRP A 326 16.46 -11.69 8.55
N ARG A 327 17.53 -10.99 8.18
CA ARG A 327 18.30 -11.33 6.95
C ARG A 327 18.97 -12.69 7.01
N ALA A 328 19.45 -13.09 8.18
CA ALA A 328 20.12 -14.37 8.38
C ALA A 328 19.14 -15.53 8.59
N ALA A 329 17.84 -15.28 8.78
CA ALA A 329 16.82 -16.32 8.98
C ALA A 329 16.45 -16.99 7.63
N ASP A 330 17.34 -17.83 7.14
CA ASP A 330 17.21 -18.62 5.89
C ASP A 330 17.17 -20.14 6.16
N GLY A 331 16.71 -20.55 7.34
CA GLY A 331 16.70 -21.94 7.80
C GLY A 331 17.82 -22.30 8.78
N ARG A 332 18.35 -21.31 9.50
CA ARG A 332 19.45 -21.48 10.48
C ARG A 332 18.96 -21.78 11.89
N SER A 333 19.79 -22.50 12.65
CA SER A 333 19.64 -22.65 14.11
C SER A 333 19.77 -21.31 14.85
N ALA A 334 19.21 -21.23 16.06
CA ALA A 334 19.35 -20.05 16.92
C ALA A 334 20.82 -19.71 17.22
N ARG A 335 21.68 -20.73 17.41
CA ARG A 335 23.13 -20.57 17.59
C ARG A 335 23.79 -19.93 16.36
N ALA A 336 23.52 -20.44 15.17
CA ALA A 336 24.07 -19.88 13.93
C ALA A 336 23.61 -18.43 13.68
N LEU A 337 22.37 -18.09 14.06
CA LEU A 337 21.88 -16.72 14.03
C LEU A 337 22.59 -15.82 15.05
N ALA A 338 22.86 -16.33 16.25
CA ALA A 338 23.61 -15.59 17.26
C ALA A 338 25.04 -15.28 16.80
N GLU A 339 25.72 -16.26 16.18
CA GLU A 339 27.03 -16.08 15.57
C GLU A 339 27.01 -15.01 14.46
N ALA A 340 25.98 -15.03 13.59
CA ALA A 340 25.82 -14.03 12.53
C ALA A 340 25.60 -12.61 13.09
N VAL A 341 24.79 -12.47 14.14
CA VAL A 341 24.56 -11.17 14.81
C VAL A 341 25.82 -10.67 15.49
N VAL A 342 26.55 -11.53 16.20
CA VAL A 342 27.82 -11.16 16.86
C VAL A 342 28.87 -10.76 15.82
N ALA A 343 28.90 -11.42 14.67
CA ALA A 343 29.79 -11.03 13.57
C ALA A 343 29.44 -9.64 13.00
N ALA A 344 28.16 -9.29 12.93
CA ALA A 344 27.70 -8.02 12.39
C ALA A 344 27.79 -6.84 13.38
N HIS A 345 27.50 -7.08 14.67
CA HIS A 345 27.33 -6.02 15.68
C HIS A 345 28.34 -6.08 16.82
N GLY A 346 29.17 -7.13 16.89
CA GLY A 346 30.03 -7.42 18.03
C GLY A 346 29.30 -8.17 19.15
N ALA A 347 30.07 -8.64 20.13
CA ALA A 347 29.52 -9.30 21.31
C ALA A 347 28.72 -8.31 22.17
N PRO A 348 27.62 -8.74 22.82
CA PRO A 348 26.84 -7.87 23.67
C PRO A 348 27.71 -7.34 24.84
N PRO A 349 27.55 -6.06 25.24
CA PRO A 349 28.35 -5.47 26.31
C PRO A 349 28.07 -6.12 27.68
N ARG A 350 26.89 -6.75 27.84
CA ARG A 350 26.49 -7.54 29.00
C ARG A 350 25.59 -8.69 28.58
N GLY A 351 25.71 -9.81 29.29
CA GLY A 351 24.89 -11.00 29.05
C GLY A 351 25.46 -11.95 28.01
N ASP A 352 24.77 -13.06 27.81
CA ASP A 352 25.11 -14.06 26.81
C ASP A 352 24.44 -13.72 25.46
N ALA A 353 25.18 -13.85 24.36
CA ALA A 353 24.72 -13.51 23.03
C ALA A 353 23.56 -14.40 22.59
N GLU A 354 23.62 -15.70 22.91
CA GLU A 354 22.54 -16.64 22.57
C GLU A 354 21.26 -16.30 23.33
N ALA A 355 21.34 -15.94 24.61
CA ALA A 355 20.17 -15.50 25.38
C ALA A 355 19.53 -14.22 24.83
N VAL A 356 20.33 -13.22 24.44
CA VAL A 356 19.84 -11.97 23.84
C VAL A 356 19.17 -12.23 22.49
N VAL A 357 19.80 -13.06 21.66
CA VAL A 357 19.28 -13.45 20.34
C VAL A 357 18.02 -14.29 20.48
N GLY A 358 17.96 -15.23 21.44
CA GLY A 358 16.78 -16.03 21.74
C GLY A 358 15.58 -15.15 22.09
N ALA A 359 15.76 -14.17 22.98
CA ALA A 359 14.69 -13.22 23.33
C ALA A 359 14.22 -12.38 22.12
N ALA A 360 15.14 -11.98 21.24
CA ALA A 360 14.80 -11.26 20.02
C ALA A 360 14.05 -12.15 19.01
N LEU A 361 14.44 -13.42 18.87
CA LEU A 361 13.75 -14.40 18.03
C LEU A 361 12.34 -14.70 18.55
N ASP A 362 12.15 -14.79 19.86
CA ASP A 362 10.82 -14.95 20.45
C ASP A 362 9.94 -13.72 20.17
N ALA A 363 10.47 -12.50 20.29
CA ALA A 363 9.74 -11.27 20.00
C ALA A 363 9.36 -11.14 18.51
N LEU A 364 10.31 -11.41 17.61
CA LEU A 364 10.06 -11.39 16.16
C LEU A 364 9.13 -12.54 15.74
N GLY A 365 9.25 -13.71 16.38
CA GLY A 365 8.42 -14.87 16.15
C GLY A 365 6.97 -14.67 16.60
N ALA A 366 6.73 -13.94 17.69
CA ALA A 366 5.39 -13.58 18.14
C ALA A 366 4.63 -12.67 17.14
N ALA A 367 5.35 -11.98 16.26
CA ALA A 367 4.81 -11.15 15.19
C ALA A 367 4.89 -11.82 13.80
N ASP A 368 5.27 -13.10 13.73
CA ASP A 368 5.52 -13.83 12.48
C ASP A 368 6.55 -13.18 11.54
N VAL A 369 7.40 -12.27 12.05
CA VAL A 369 8.49 -11.63 11.28
C VAL A 369 9.56 -12.66 10.91
N VAL A 370 9.80 -13.60 11.84
CA VAL A 370 10.54 -14.84 11.61
C VAL A 370 9.66 -16.00 12.06
N VAL A 371 9.80 -17.15 11.43
CA VAL A 371 8.97 -18.34 11.64
C VAL A 371 9.85 -19.59 11.74
N ARG A 372 9.32 -20.68 12.28
CA ARG A 372 10.10 -21.91 12.54
C ARG A 372 10.17 -22.88 11.35
N GLU A 373 9.43 -22.58 10.30
CA GLU A 373 9.39 -23.36 9.06
C GLU A 373 9.23 -22.43 7.85
N PRO A 374 9.65 -22.83 6.65
CA PRO A 374 9.53 -21.96 5.49
C PRO A 374 8.07 -21.62 5.22
N SER A 375 7.80 -20.34 4.98
CA SER A 375 6.59 -19.91 4.28
C SER A 375 6.67 -20.34 2.82
N TRP A 376 5.56 -20.62 2.17
CA TRP A 376 5.47 -21.08 0.78
C TRP A 376 4.64 -20.10 -0.05
N ARG A 377 5.03 -19.91 -1.31
CA ARG A 377 4.28 -19.13 -2.31
C ARG A 377 4.24 -19.86 -3.64
N THR A 378 3.30 -19.50 -4.49
CA THR A 378 3.34 -19.90 -5.91
C THR A 378 4.48 -19.17 -6.62
N ARG A 379 5.06 -19.81 -7.63
CA ARG A 379 6.08 -19.15 -8.45
C ARG A 379 5.43 -18.15 -9.42
N ALA A 380 6.12 -17.04 -9.66
CA ALA A 380 5.67 -16.02 -10.61
C ALA A 380 5.57 -16.54 -12.05
N ASP A 381 6.31 -17.60 -12.37
CA ASP A 381 6.30 -18.28 -13.67
C ASP A 381 5.33 -19.48 -13.74
N ALA A 382 4.46 -19.67 -12.75
CA ALA A 382 3.41 -20.68 -12.78
C ALA A 382 2.09 -20.06 -13.31
N ALA A 383 1.64 -20.52 -14.49
CA ALA A 383 0.32 -20.20 -15.01
C ALA A 383 -0.72 -21.17 -14.43
N TRP A 384 -1.93 -20.70 -14.16
CA TRP A 384 -3.00 -21.56 -13.70
C TRP A 384 -4.38 -21.02 -14.09
N THR A 385 -5.37 -21.91 -14.12
CA THR A 385 -6.79 -21.59 -14.30
C THR A 385 -7.61 -22.38 -13.29
N SER A 386 -8.77 -21.83 -12.92
CA SER A 386 -9.76 -22.51 -12.08
C SER A 386 -10.94 -23.00 -12.91
N SER A 387 -11.65 -23.97 -12.35
CA SER A 387 -12.93 -24.53 -12.80
C SER A 387 -13.73 -24.95 -11.56
N ASP A 388 -15.00 -25.31 -11.71
CA ASP A 388 -15.83 -25.78 -10.58
C ASP A 388 -15.24 -27.03 -9.91
N ASP A 389 -14.46 -27.83 -10.64
CA ASP A 389 -13.88 -29.08 -10.15
C ASP A 389 -12.42 -28.94 -9.64
N GLY A 390 -11.89 -27.72 -9.55
CA GLY A 390 -10.52 -27.44 -9.07
C GLY A 390 -9.67 -26.64 -10.06
N PHE A 391 -8.35 -26.81 -9.97
CA PHE A 391 -7.37 -26.00 -10.70
C PHE A 391 -6.54 -26.83 -11.68
N VAL A 392 -6.02 -26.16 -12.70
CA VAL A 392 -4.96 -26.70 -13.56
C VAL A 392 -3.80 -25.70 -13.54
N ALA A 393 -2.60 -26.16 -13.18
CA ALA A 393 -1.40 -25.34 -13.07
C ALA A 393 -0.28 -25.85 -13.99
N LEU A 394 0.55 -24.93 -14.49
CA LEU A 394 1.61 -25.19 -15.47
C LEU A 394 2.83 -24.32 -15.17
N SER A 395 4.01 -24.93 -15.07
CA SER A 395 5.27 -24.19 -14.95
C SER A 395 5.75 -23.70 -16.31
N LEU A 396 5.97 -22.39 -16.46
CA LEU A 396 6.42 -21.77 -17.72
C LEU A 396 7.95 -21.70 -17.86
N ALA A 397 8.71 -21.79 -16.76
CA ALA A 397 10.17 -21.66 -16.78
C ALA A 397 10.92 -22.97 -17.08
N ARG A 398 10.23 -24.12 -17.03
CA ARG A 398 10.84 -25.39 -17.40
C ARG A 398 10.96 -25.49 -18.91
N GLY A 399 12.19 -25.43 -19.44
CA GLY A 399 12.44 -25.78 -20.83
C GLY A 399 11.90 -27.18 -21.15
N GLY A 400 11.28 -27.35 -22.32
CA GLY A 400 10.64 -28.60 -22.76
C GLY A 400 9.13 -28.42 -23.02
N SER A 401 8.38 -29.52 -22.97
CA SER A 401 6.92 -29.53 -23.01
C SER A 401 6.38 -29.60 -21.58
N PRO A 402 6.05 -28.47 -20.94
CA PRO A 402 5.58 -28.49 -19.56
C PRO A 402 4.24 -29.24 -19.48
N GLU A 403 4.12 -30.14 -18.52
CA GLU A 403 2.89 -30.94 -18.31
C GLU A 403 1.94 -30.22 -17.34
N PRO A 404 0.68 -29.98 -17.74
CA PRO A 404 -0.31 -29.42 -16.84
C PRO A 404 -0.60 -30.37 -15.67
N VAL A 405 -0.70 -29.79 -14.47
CA VAL A 405 -1.00 -30.53 -13.24
C VAL A 405 -2.42 -30.19 -12.81
N ALA A 406 -3.30 -31.19 -12.80
CA ALA A 406 -4.65 -31.05 -12.27
C ALA A 406 -4.63 -31.16 -10.73
N LEU A 407 -5.21 -30.18 -10.06
CA LEU A 407 -5.29 -30.05 -8.61
C LEU A 407 -6.77 -30.10 -8.22
N ARG A 408 -7.20 -31.22 -7.65
CA ARG A 408 -8.59 -31.50 -7.26
C ARG A 408 -8.71 -31.75 -5.77
N ASP A 409 -9.92 -31.64 -5.23
CA ASP A 409 -10.23 -31.93 -3.82
C ASP A 409 -9.29 -31.18 -2.84
N THR A 410 -8.61 -31.89 -1.94
CA THR A 410 -7.65 -31.31 -1.00
C THR A 410 -6.52 -30.54 -1.69
N ALA A 411 -6.05 -30.99 -2.86
CA ALA A 411 -5.03 -30.27 -3.63
C ALA A 411 -5.57 -28.93 -4.14
N ALA A 412 -6.86 -28.83 -4.47
CA ALA A 412 -7.50 -27.57 -4.85
C ALA A 412 -7.63 -26.63 -3.65
N ILE A 413 -7.93 -27.16 -2.45
CA ILE A 413 -7.98 -26.35 -1.20
C ILE A 413 -6.60 -25.80 -0.87
N ILE A 414 -5.55 -26.64 -0.90
CA ILE A 414 -4.17 -26.21 -0.64
C ILE A 414 -3.74 -25.18 -1.69
N TRP A 415 -3.98 -25.45 -2.99
CA TRP A 415 -3.62 -24.54 -4.05
C TRP A 415 -4.33 -23.19 -3.92
N SER A 416 -5.66 -23.20 -3.67
CA SER A 416 -6.43 -21.99 -3.44
C SER A 416 -5.90 -21.20 -2.24
N ALA A 417 -5.57 -21.86 -1.14
CA ALA A 417 -4.95 -21.22 0.02
C ALA A 417 -3.58 -20.63 -0.35
N LEU A 418 -2.74 -21.35 -1.11
CA LEU A 418 -1.41 -20.90 -1.52
C LEU A 418 -1.44 -19.73 -2.53
N THR A 419 -2.43 -19.70 -3.43
CA THR A 419 -2.60 -18.59 -4.40
C THR A 419 -3.26 -17.37 -3.78
N THR A 420 -4.05 -17.55 -2.72
CA THR A 420 -4.74 -16.45 -2.03
C THR A 420 -3.88 -15.86 -0.92
N ALA A 421 -3.17 -16.72 -0.18
CA ALA A 421 -2.21 -16.30 0.82
C ALA A 421 -0.98 -15.74 0.11
N ARG A 422 -0.53 -14.56 0.53
CA ARG A 422 0.71 -13.93 0.06
C ARG A 422 1.93 -14.51 0.80
N GLY A 423 1.94 -15.84 0.95
CA GLY A 423 2.87 -16.61 1.78
C GLY A 423 2.14 -17.35 2.91
N ALA A 424 2.35 -18.66 3.02
CA ALA A 424 1.73 -19.51 4.03
C ALA A 424 2.71 -20.60 4.51
N THR A 425 2.80 -20.84 5.82
CA THR A 425 3.54 -21.99 6.36
C THR A 425 2.73 -23.28 6.19
N ALA A 426 3.38 -24.45 6.25
CA ALA A 426 2.66 -25.72 6.15
C ALA A 426 1.65 -25.87 7.30
N GLU A 427 2.01 -25.46 8.51
CA GLU A 427 1.13 -25.42 9.68
C GLU A 427 -0.11 -24.55 9.44
N SER A 428 0.06 -23.35 8.85
CA SER A 428 -1.07 -22.48 8.55
C SER A 428 -2.02 -23.10 7.51
N LEU A 429 -1.48 -23.82 6.52
CA LEU A 429 -2.27 -24.53 5.51
C LEU A 429 -3.01 -25.72 6.13
N VAL A 430 -2.35 -26.49 7.00
CA VAL A 430 -2.97 -27.59 7.76
C VAL A 430 -4.17 -27.07 8.55
N ARG A 431 -4.03 -25.95 9.26
CA ARG A 431 -5.14 -25.33 10.00
C ARG A 431 -6.31 -24.97 9.08
N VAL A 432 -6.04 -24.32 7.94
CA VAL A 432 -7.08 -23.94 6.96
C VAL A 432 -7.81 -25.17 6.40
N ILE A 433 -7.09 -26.27 6.14
CA ILE A 433 -7.68 -27.50 5.63
C ILE A 433 -8.49 -28.22 6.71
N ALA A 434 -7.96 -28.31 7.93
CA ALA A 434 -8.64 -28.91 9.07
C ALA A 434 -9.97 -28.21 9.35
N GLU A 435 -9.98 -26.87 9.37
CA GLU A 435 -11.18 -26.06 9.58
C GLU A 435 -12.23 -26.23 8.47
N ARG A 436 -11.80 -26.38 7.21
CA ARG A 436 -12.71 -26.54 6.06
C ARG A 436 -13.19 -27.98 5.86
N GLY A 437 -12.37 -28.95 6.23
CA GLY A 437 -12.61 -30.38 5.99
C GLY A 437 -13.18 -31.15 7.17
N ASP A 438 -13.22 -30.55 8.37
CA ASP A 438 -13.56 -31.24 9.63
C ASP A 438 -12.66 -32.47 9.89
N VAL A 439 -11.35 -32.30 9.68
CA VAL A 439 -10.31 -33.35 9.85
C VAL A 439 -9.28 -32.90 10.88
N ASP A 440 -8.69 -33.84 11.63
CA ASP A 440 -7.60 -33.54 12.55
C ASP A 440 -6.34 -33.09 11.79
N GLY A 441 -5.82 -31.91 12.15
CA GLY A 441 -4.62 -31.33 11.53
C GLY A 441 -3.37 -32.22 11.63
N THR A 442 -3.27 -33.03 12.69
CA THR A 442 -2.13 -33.95 12.89
C THR A 442 -2.13 -35.11 11.90
N GLU A 443 -3.30 -35.51 11.39
CA GLU A 443 -3.44 -36.59 10.41
C GLU A 443 -3.00 -36.14 9.01
N ILE A 444 -3.16 -34.85 8.69
CA ILE A 444 -2.90 -34.30 7.35
C ILE A 444 -1.56 -33.56 7.21
N ASP A 445 -0.86 -33.23 8.30
CA ASP A 445 0.40 -32.45 8.27
C ASP A 445 1.46 -33.06 7.35
N ARG A 446 1.67 -34.38 7.44
CA ARG A 446 2.65 -35.08 6.60
C ARG A 446 2.32 -34.95 5.12
N ASP A 447 1.04 -35.08 4.77
CA ASP A 447 0.56 -35.06 3.40
C ASP A 447 0.63 -33.66 2.80
N VAL A 448 0.27 -32.63 3.58
CA VAL A 448 0.41 -31.22 3.18
C VAL A 448 1.87 -30.89 2.88
N ARG A 449 2.80 -31.27 3.77
CA ARG A 449 4.24 -31.05 3.57
C ARG A 449 4.78 -31.80 2.36
N ALA A 450 4.34 -33.05 2.14
CA ALA A 450 4.73 -33.82 0.96
C ALA A 450 4.20 -33.20 -0.33
N PHE A 451 2.97 -32.68 -0.29
CA PHE A 451 2.36 -32.01 -1.44
C PHE A 451 3.06 -30.70 -1.79
N LEU A 452 3.42 -29.87 -0.80
CA LEU A 452 4.20 -28.64 -1.04
C LEU A 452 5.55 -28.93 -1.70
N ARG A 453 6.26 -29.97 -1.25
CA ARG A 453 7.50 -30.43 -1.91
C ARG A 453 7.25 -30.87 -3.35
N SER A 454 6.19 -31.63 -3.61
CA SER A 454 5.80 -32.03 -4.97
C SER A 454 5.50 -30.83 -5.87
N LEU A 455 4.85 -29.77 -5.35
CA LEU A 455 4.65 -28.53 -6.10
C LEU A 455 5.97 -27.82 -6.43
N ALA A 456 6.92 -27.79 -5.48
CA ALA A 456 8.27 -27.27 -5.72
C ALA A 456 9.05 -28.07 -6.77
N GLU A 457 9.03 -29.39 -6.65
CA GLU A 457 9.61 -30.33 -7.62
C GLU A 457 8.95 -30.25 -9.00
N ARG A 458 7.76 -29.66 -9.11
CA ARG A 458 7.07 -29.38 -10.38
C ARG A 458 7.29 -27.96 -10.89
N GLY A 459 7.99 -27.12 -10.14
CA GLY A 459 8.19 -25.71 -10.49
C GLY A 459 6.90 -24.90 -10.43
N LEU A 460 6.00 -25.22 -9.50
CA LEU A 460 4.72 -24.53 -9.29
C LEU A 460 4.70 -23.68 -8.02
N ALA A 461 5.45 -24.09 -6.99
CA ALA A 461 5.58 -23.38 -5.73
C ALA A 461 7.05 -23.32 -5.30
N GLU A 462 7.36 -22.45 -4.35
CA GLU A 462 8.69 -22.33 -3.76
C GLU A 462 8.58 -21.82 -2.31
N PRO A 463 9.57 -22.14 -1.46
CA PRO A 463 9.75 -21.44 -0.20
C PRO A 463 9.90 -19.93 -0.40
N TYR A 464 9.45 -19.16 0.59
CA TYR A 464 9.59 -17.71 0.67
C TYR A 464 11.04 -17.36 0.95
N LEU A 465 11.87 -17.46 -0.08
CA LEU A 465 13.24 -17.00 -0.09
C LEU A 465 13.33 -15.94 -1.19
N PRO A 466 13.53 -14.65 -0.85
CA PRO A 466 13.81 -13.65 -1.86
C PRO A 466 15.13 -13.93 -2.57
#